data_AF-J1HLP3-F1
#
_entry.id   AF-J1HLP3-F1
#
_cell.length_a   1.000
_cell.length_b   1.000
_cell.length_c   1.000
_cell.angle_alpha   90.00
_cell.angle_beta   90.00
_cell.angle_gamma   90.00
#
_symmetry.space_group_name_H-M   'P 1'
#
loop_
_entity.id
_entity.type
_entity.pdbx_description
1 polymer ?
#
loop_
_entity_poly.entity_id
_entity_poly.type
_entity_poly.pdbx_seq_one_letter_code
_entity_poly.pdbx_strand_id
1 'polypeptide(L)'
;MIPVDDSLIGHPLFWMPQRLLGRFELVSSDGTTQQEGQDVWVARVLLEAIAAGWYERSTGKWIDVLSEADREPDHVRSWMTGILEDPVLDTLEAPVSADAQWAIEAAQGLVGHLRSASDALAAAEIAAAVRSGDPETVRSGALAAGVIGVVDGAGCHPFGGWERLASAPDDTELVASALDRLDELREAGEESLEQLAQVFLGPGGIDS
;
A
#
# COMPACT_ATOMS: atom_id res chain seq x y z
N MET A 1 25.48 7.04 -12.35
CA MET A 1 24.71 6.04 -13.11
C MET A 1 23.68 5.50 -12.13
N ILE A 2 22.39 5.77 -12.35
CA ILE A 2 21.33 5.17 -11.52
C ILE A 2 21.29 3.68 -11.92
N PRO A 3 21.53 2.74 -11.01
CA PRO A 3 21.41 1.33 -11.34
C PRO A 3 19.94 1.06 -11.68
N VAL A 4 19.69 0.76 -12.95
CA VAL A 4 18.38 0.31 -13.40
C VAL A 4 18.39 -1.21 -13.31
N ASP A 5 17.66 -1.72 -12.33
CA ASP A 5 17.40 -3.16 -12.20
C ASP A 5 16.60 -3.63 -13.41
N ASP A 6 17.17 -4.56 -14.18
CA ASP A 6 16.53 -5.14 -15.37
C ASP A 6 15.20 -5.83 -15.05
N SER A 7 14.98 -6.21 -13.79
CA SER A 7 13.69 -6.76 -13.34
C SER A 7 12.59 -5.71 -13.18
N LEU A 8 12.94 -4.41 -13.17
CA LEU A 8 12.00 -3.31 -12.94
C LEU A 8 11.69 -2.47 -14.17
N ILE A 9 12.48 -2.55 -15.25
CA ILE A 9 12.28 -1.72 -16.45
C ILE A 9 10.96 -1.99 -17.15
N GLY A 10 10.46 -3.22 -17.08
CA GLY A 10 9.18 -3.63 -17.65
C GLY A 10 8.00 -3.40 -16.69
N HIS A 11 8.29 -3.08 -15.42
CA HIS A 11 7.29 -3.04 -14.38
C HIS A 11 6.27 -1.92 -14.65
N PRO A 12 4.95 -2.16 -14.48
CA PRO A 12 3.93 -1.19 -14.86
C PRO A 12 3.98 0.11 -14.06
N LEU A 13 4.49 0.08 -12.82
CA LEU A 13 4.74 1.30 -12.03
C LEU A 13 5.84 2.20 -12.62
N PHE A 14 6.77 1.66 -13.41
CA PHE A 14 7.76 2.45 -14.13
C PHE A 14 7.10 3.18 -15.32
N TRP A 15 6.14 2.53 -15.97
CA TRP A 15 5.36 3.05 -17.09
C TRP A 15 4.00 3.60 -16.65
N MET A 16 3.90 4.13 -15.42
CA MET A 16 2.62 4.52 -14.85
C MET A 16 2.01 5.69 -15.63
N PRO A 17 0.76 5.57 -16.12
CA PRO A 17 0.10 6.61 -16.89
C PRO A 17 0.01 7.94 -16.13
N GLN A 18 0.14 9.04 -16.87
CA GLN A 18 0.15 10.38 -16.28
C GLN A 18 -1.11 10.69 -15.44
N ARG A 19 -2.26 10.15 -15.84
CA ARG A 19 -3.53 10.30 -15.11
C ARG A 19 -3.52 9.68 -13.71
N LEU A 20 -2.66 8.67 -13.48
CA LEU A 20 -2.51 8.04 -12.17
C LEU A 20 -1.48 8.76 -11.30
N LEU A 21 -0.50 9.42 -11.91
CA LEU A 21 0.47 10.27 -11.20
C LEU A 21 -0.18 11.51 -10.56
N GLY A 22 -1.18 12.10 -11.23
CA GLY A 22 -1.92 13.25 -10.73
C GLY A 22 -2.76 12.92 -9.48
N ARG A 23 -2.78 13.84 -8.51
CA ARG A 23 -3.67 13.76 -7.34
C ARG A 23 -5.01 14.44 -7.64
N PHE A 24 -6.10 13.83 -7.19
CA PHE A 24 -7.42 14.45 -7.27
C PHE A 24 -7.58 15.58 -6.25
N GLU A 25 -8.40 16.58 -6.60
CA GLU A 25 -8.99 17.50 -5.64
C GLU A 25 -10.34 16.91 -5.21
N LEU A 26 -10.47 16.59 -3.92
CA LEU A 26 -11.63 15.95 -3.32
C LEU A 26 -12.48 17.00 -2.63
N VAL A 27 -13.80 16.93 -2.83
CA VAL A 27 -14.76 17.79 -2.15
C VAL A 27 -15.32 17.04 -0.95
N SER A 28 -15.07 17.56 0.24
CA SER A 28 -15.61 17.06 1.50
C SER A 28 -17.11 17.36 1.62
N SER A 29 -17.79 16.65 2.52
CA SER A 29 -19.23 16.83 2.77
C SER A 29 -19.62 18.22 3.28
N ASP A 30 -18.67 18.97 3.84
CA ASP A 30 -18.84 20.36 4.29
C ASP A 30 -18.55 21.40 3.19
N GLY A 31 -18.27 20.94 1.97
CA GLY A 31 -17.96 21.79 0.82
C GLY A 31 -16.51 22.28 0.77
N THR A 32 -15.66 21.88 1.72
CA THR A 32 -14.22 22.17 1.64
C THR A 32 -13.55 21.28 0.60
N THR A 33 -12.49 21.77 -0.02
CA THR A 33 -11.66 20.95 -0.91
C THR A 33 -10.37 20.55 -0.23
N GLN A 34 -9.95 19.32 -0.47
CA GLN A 34 -8.69 18.78 0.00
C GLN A 34 -8.03 17.97 -1.12
N GLN A 35 -6.71 17.97 -1.15
CA GLN A 35 -5.98 17.11 -2.07
C GLN A 35 -6.10 15.65 -1.61
N GLU A 36 -6.17 14.75 -2.57
CA GLU A 36 -6.12 13.30 -2.33
C GLU A 36 -4.89 12.91 -1.49
N GLY A 37 -5.16 12.31 -0.33
CA GLY A 37 -4.15 11.78 0.58
C GLY A 37 -3.30 10.67 -0.03
N GLN A 38 -2.12 10.42 0.56
CA GLN A 38 -1.20 9.38 0.08
C GLN A 38 -1.83 7.99 0.06
N ASP A 39 -2.55 7.58 1.09
CA ASP A 39 -3.10 6.22 1.15
C ASP A 39 -4.24 6.03 0.15
N VAL A 40 -5.07 7.07 -0.04
CA VAL A 40 -6.14 7.07 -1.04
C VAL A 40 -5.55 6.93 -2.44
N TRP A 41 -4.46 7.66 -2.73
CA TRP A 41 -3.76 7.56 -4.01
C TRP A 41 -3.14 6.20 -4.23
N VAL A 42 -2.44 5.64 -3.24
CA VAL A 42 -1.88 4.29 -3.35
C VAL A 42 -2.98 3.28 -3.58
N ALA A 43 -4.08 3.35 -2.82
CA ALA A 43 -5.23 2.47 -2.99
C ALA A 43 -5.82 2.59 -4.41
N ARG A 44 -5.98 3.82 -4.92
CA ARG A 44 -6.47 4.07 -6.28
C ARG A 44 -5.56 3.47 -7.34
N VAL A 45 -4.24 3.65 -7.23
CA VAL A 45 -3.27 3.07 -8.17
C VAL A 45 -3.34 1.54 -8.15
N LEU A 46 -3.42 0.93 -6.97
CA LEU A 46 -3.50 -0.53 -6.84
C LEU A 46 -4.85 -1.11 -7.33
N LEU A 47 -5.95 -0.39 -7.11
CA LEU A 47 -7.26 -0.75 -7.66
C LEU A 47 -7.24 -0.71 -9.19
N GLU A 48 -6.63 0.33 -9.76
CA GLU A 48 -6.42 0.43 -11.20
C GLU A 48 -5.53 -0.72 -11.71
N ALA A 49 -4.44 -1.03 -11.01
CA ALA A 49 -3.57 -2.13 -11.35
C ALA A 49 -4.31 -3.48 -11.37
N ILE A 50 -5.24 -3.71 -10.45
CA ILE A 50 -6.08 -4.91 -10.43
C ILE A 50 -7.02 -4.91 -11.64
N ALA A 51 -7.77 -3.83 -11.86
CA ALA A 51 -8.79 -3.77 -12.92
C ALA A 51 -8.18 -3.79 -14.33
N ALA A 52 -7.02 -3.17 -14.51
CA ALA A 52 -6.29 -3.15 -15.78
C ALA A 52 -5.39 -4.38 -15.98
N GLY A 53 -5.42 -5.35 -15.05
CA GLY A 53 -4.71 -6.63 -15.19
C GLY A 53 -3.19 -6.52 -15.06
N TRP A 54 -2.67 -5.52 -14.35
CA TRP A 54 -1.23 -5.36 -14.13
C TRP A 54 -0.63 -6.47 -13.28
N TYR A 55 -1.44 -7.06 -12.40
CA TYR A 55 -1.01 -8.07 -11.44
C TYR A 55 -1.85 -9.34 -11.56
N GLU A 56 -1.21 -10.44 -11.92
CA GLU A 56 -1.81 -11.77 -11.97
C GLU A 56 -1.69 -12.44 -10.60
N ARG A 57 -2.81 -12.48 -9.86
CA ARG A 57 -2.87 -13.02 -8.49
C ARG A 57 -2.53 -14.49 -8.38
N SER A 58 -2.88 -15.31 -9.38
CA SER A 58 -2.62 -16.76 -9.36
C SER A 58 -1.12 -17.09 -9.41
N THR A 59 -0.33 -16.23 -10.06
CA THR A 59 1.11 -16.43 -10.25
C THR A 59 1.96 -15.49 -9.39
N GLY A 60 1.34 -14.44 -8.84
CA GLY A 60 2.03 -13.38 -8.10
C GLY A 60 2.93 -12.51 -8.99
N LYS A 61 2.63 -12.44 -10.30
CA LYS A 61 3.46 -11.74 -11.29
C LYS A 61 2.82 -10.45 -11.76
N TRP A 62 3.67 -9.48 -12.04
CA TRP A 62 3.30 -8.27 -12.74
C TRP A 62 3.43 -8.47 -14.25
N ILE A 63 2.64 -7.74 -15.02
CA ILE A 63 2.85 -7.65 -16.47
C ILE A 63 4.20 -7.01 -16.77
N ASP A 64 4.72 -7.30 -17.95
CA ASP A 64 5.85 -6.58 -18.54
C ASP A 64 5.31 -5.66 -19.63
N VAL A 65 5.31 -4.35 -19.38
CA VAL A 65 4.82 -3.34 -20.32
C VAL A 65 5.71 -3.27 -21.57
N LEU A 66 6.98 -3.68 -21.46
CA LEU A 66 7.89 -3.76 -22.60
C LEU A 66 7.70 -5.02 -23.43
N SER A 67 6.91 -6.01 -22.98
CA SER A 67 6.77 -7.28 -23.69
C SER A 67 6.29 -7.15 -25.14
N GLU A 68 5.54 -6.08 -25.46
CA GLU A 68 5.08 -5.78 -26.81
C GLU A 68 5.91 -4.69 -27.52
N ALA A 69 6.65 -3.88 -26.74
CA ALA A 69 7.57 -2.89 -27.27
C ALA A 69 8.92 -3.58 -27.50
N ASP A 70 9.16 -4.07 -28.71
CA ASP A 70 10.41 -4.73 -29.16
C ASP A 70 11.67 -3.88 -28.86
N ARG A 71 12.09 -3.86 -27.58
CA ARG A 71 13.08 -2.95 -26.99
C ARG A 71 13.83 -3.65 -25.88
N GLU A 72 15.13 -3.79 -26.12
CA GLU A 72 16.06 -4.39 -25.16
C GLU A 72 16.35 -3.43 -23.99
N PRO A 73 16.73 -3.95 -22.81
CA PRO A 73 17.02 -3.15 -21.62
C PRO A 73 18.01 -1.98 -21.84
N ASP A 74 19.08 -2.21 -22.59
CA ASP A 74 20.10 -1.18 -22.85
C ASP A 74 19.57 -0.04 -23.72
N HIS A 75 18.57 -0.33 -24.57
CA HIS A 75 17.87 0.68 -25.36
C HIS A 75 17.06 1.59 -24.44
N VAL A 76 16.28 1.01 -23.54
CA VAL A 76 15.47 1.74 -22.55
C VAL A 76 16.36 2.59 -21.64
N ARG A 77 17.50 2.07 -21.18
CA ARG A 77 18.48 2.86 -20.39
C ARG A 77 19.05 4.05 -21.15
N SER A 78 19.38 3.86 -22.42
CA SER A 78 19.90 4.92 -23.28
C SER A 78 18.85 6.00 -23.50
N TRP A 79 17.59 5.60 -23.67
CA TRP A 79 16.45 6.52 -23.73
C TRP A 79 16.24 7.29 -22.41
N MET A 80 16.21 6.59 -21.27
CA MET A 80 16.04 7.21 -19.93
C MET A 80 17.10 8.26 -19.60
N THR A 81 18.32 8.10 -20.13
CA THR A 81 19.44 9.02 -19.90
C THR A 81 19.49 10.15 -20.93
N GLY A 82 18.55 10.20 -21.87
CA GLY A 82 18.50 11.18 -22.96
C GLY A 82 19.60 11.00 -24.00
N ILE A 83 20.29 9.86 -24.02
CA ILE A 83 21.28 9.52 -25.04
C ILE A 83 20.59 9.17 -26.36
N LEU A 84 19.37 8.63 -26.26
CA LEU A 84 18.55 8.19 -27.38
C LEU A 84 17.14 8.81 -27.27
N GLU A 85 16.56 9.17 -28.41
CA GLU A 85 15.13 9.49 -28.52
C GLU A 85 14.40 8.28 -29.10
N ASP A 86 13.24 7.92 -28.52
CA ASP A 86 12.42 6.81 -29.00
C ASP A 86 10.93 7.14 -28.87
N PRO A 87 10.24 7.45 -29.99
CA PRO A 87 8.82 7.80 -29.99
C PRO A 87 7.90 6.70 -29.43
N VAL A 88 8.32 5.43 -29.48
CA VAL A 88 7.55 4.33 -28.89
C VAL A 88 7.61 4.42 -27.38
N LEU A 89 8.82 4.54 -26.81
CA LEU A 89 9.01 4.66 -25.36
C LEU A 89 8.44 5.97 -24.82
N ASP A 90 8.47 7.05 -25.58
CA ASP A 90 7.88 8.35 -25.21
C ASP A 90 6.35 8.30 -25.03
N THR A 91 5.69 7.31 -25.63
CA THR A 91 4.23 7.15 -25.57
C THR A 91 3.80 5.87 -24.85
N LEU A 92 4.76 5.06 -24.41
CA LEU A 92 4.49 3.80 -23.75
C LEU A 92 3.96 4.06 -22.34
N GLU A 93 2.83 3.45 -22.02
CA GLU A 93 2.20 3.52 -20.71
C GLU A 93 1.60 2.15 -20.36
N ALA A 94 1.52 1.83 -19.07
CA ALA A 94 0.79 0.67 -18.60
C ALA A 94 -0.72 0.81 -18.90
N PRO A 95 -1.45 -0.27 -19.19
CA PRO A 95 -2.87 -0.21 -19.56
C PRO A 95 -3.71 0.36 -18.41
N VAL A 96 -4.86 0.94 -18.72
CA VAL A 96 -5.75 1.52 -17.71
C VAL A 96 -7.21 1.34 -18.08
N SER A 97 -8.08 1.35 -17.07
CA SER A 97 -9.52 1.26 -17.23
C SER A 97 -10.08 2.44 -18.04
N ALA A 98 -11.18 2.21 -18.77
CA ALA A 98 -11.81 3.27 -19.56
C ALA A 98 -12.43 4.37 -18.68
N ASP A 99 -12.97 3.99 -17.52
CA ASP A 99 -13.47 4.92 -16.52
C ASP A 99 -12.29 5.51 -15.74
N ALA A 100 -12.21 6.84 -15.67
CA ALA A 100 -11.14 7.53 -14.93
C ALA A 100 -11.53 7.84 -13.47
N GLN A 101 -12.81 7.72 -13.11
CA GLN A 101 -13.35 8.11 -11.81
C GLN A 101 -13.63 6.90 -10.89
N TRP A 102 -13.90 5.72 -11.46
CA TRP A 102 -14.25 4.54 -10.65
C TRP A 102 -13.25 4.28 -9.51
N ALA A 103 -11.94 4.37 -9.80
CA ALA A 103 -10.90 3.99 -8.86
C ALA A 103 -10.78 4.99 -7.70
N ILE A 104 -11.06 6.29 -7.92
CA ILE A 104 -11.05 7.27 -6.83
C ILE A 104 -12.26 7.08 -5.91
N GLU A 105 -13.44 6.82 -6.47
CA GLU A 105 -14.66 6.56 -5.69
C GLU A 105 -14.50 5.30 -4.82
N ALA A 106 -13.99 4.22 -5.42
CA ALA A 106 -13.68 2.98 -4.72
C ALA A 106 -12.60 3.19 -3.64
N ALA A 107 -11.50 3.90 -3.95
CA ALA A 107 -10.44 4.16 -2.99
C ALA A 107 -10.94 4.96 -1.77
N GLN A 108 -11.77 5.99 -1.98
CA GLN A 108 -12.35 6.78 -0.89
C GLN A 108 -13.25 5.92 0.02
N GLY A 109 -14.02 5.00 -0.56
CA GLY A 109 -14.85 4.06 0.20
C GLY A 109 -14.06 2.99 0.96
N LEU A 110 -12.90 2.59 0.45
CA LEU A 110 -12.14 1.45 0.98
C LEU A 110 -10.99 1.84 1.91
N VAL A 111 -10.41 3.04 1.80
CA VAL A 111 -9.17 3.39 2.52
C VAL A 111 -9.31 3.24 4.03
N GLY A 112 -10.47 3.57 4.60
CA GLY A 112 -10.74 3.40 6.02
C GLY A 112 -10.68 1.92 6.44
N HIS A 113 -11.30 1.04 5.66
CA HIS A 113 -11.26 -0.39 5.90
C HIS A 113 -9.85 -0.97 5.68
N LEU A 114 -9.13 -0.54 4.66
CA LEU A 114 -7.75 -0.96 4.38
C LEU A 114 -6.82 -0.60 5.55
N ARG A 115 -6.94 0.62 6.09
CA ARG A 115 -6.16 1.06 7.27
C ARG A 115 -6.48 0.20 8.49
N SER A 116 -7.77 0.05 8.84
CA SER A 116 -8.18 -0.76 10.00
C SER A 116 -7.78 -2.23 9.88
N ALA A 117 -7.90 -2.82 8.69
CA ALA A 117 -7.48 -4.19 8.44
C ALA A 117 -5.95 -4.36 8.52
N SER A 118 -5.19 -3.40 7.97
CA SER A 118 -3.72 -3.37 8.07
C SER A 118 -3.27 -3.25 9.53
N ASP A 119 -3.87 -2.35 10.30
CA ASP A 119 -3.57 -2.18 11.72
C ASP A 119 -3.90 -3.44 12.53
N ALA A 120 -5.02 -4.11 12.25
CA ALA A 120 -5.39 -5.35 12.93
C ALA A 120 -4.44 -6.51 12.61
N LEU A 121 -4.01 -6.65 11.35
CA LEU A 121 -3.03 -7.66 10.94
C LEU A 121 -1.67 -7.41 11.61
N ALA A 122 -1.17 -6.17 11.53
CA ALA A 122 0.07 -5.77 12.19
C ALA A 122 0.00 -5.99 13.70
N ALA A 123 -1.13 -5.66 14.33
CA ALA A 123 -1.34 -5.86 15.76
C ALA A 123 -1.26 -7.35 16.16
N ALA A 124 -1.84 -8.25 15.35
CA ALA A 124 -1.76 -9.68 15.61
C ALA A 124 -0.32 -10.21 15.52
N GLU A 125 0.44 -9.80 14.50
CA GLU A 125 1.85 -10.20 14.33
C GLU A 125 2.74 -9.67 15.45
N ILE A 126 2.57 -8.39 15.80
CA ILE A 126 3.32 -7.76 16.89
C ILE A 126 2.96 -8.37 18.24
N ALA A 127 1.68 -8.71 18.48
CA ALA A 127 1.28 -9.37 19.72
C ALA A 127 1.95 -10.74 19.85
N ALA A 128 2.12 -11.49 18.76
CA ALA A 128 2.88 -12.74 18.78
C ALA A 128 4.37 -12.51 19.13
N ALA A 129 4.98 -11.46 18.57
CA ALA A 129 6.36 -11.06 18.90
C ALA A 129 6.50 -10.68 20.39
N VAL A 130 5.57 -9.89 20.92
CA VAL A 130 5.58 -9.47 22.33
C VAL A 130 5.34 -10.65 23.29
N ARG A 131 4.43 -11.56 22.94
CA ARG A 131 4.15 -12.78 23.74
C ARG A 131 5.32 -13.78 23.77
N SER A 132 6.30 -13.66 22.87
CA SER A 132 7.49 -14.54 22.88
C SER A 132 8.29 -14.41 24.17
N GLY A 133 8.24 -13.24 24.83
CA GLY A 133 9.04 -12.93 26.02
C GLY A 133 10.54 -12.81 25.77
N ASP A 134 11.00 -12.96 24.52
CA ASP A 134 12.38 -12.73 24.14
C ASP A 134 12.64 -11.21 24.05
N PRO A 135 13.62 -10.64 24.79
CA PRO A 135 13.76 -9.18 24.88
C PRO A 135 14.08 -8.49 23.56
N GLU A 136 14.80 -9.17 22.65
CA GLU A 136 15.13 -8.63 21.33
C GLU A 136 13.92 -8.64 20.39
N THR A 137 13.15 -9.72 20.43
CA THR A 137 11.90 -9.88 19.69
C THR A 137 10.84 -8.89 20.17
N VAL A 138 10.67 -8.73 21.49
CA VAL A 138 9.76 -7.75 22.11
C VAL A 138 10.16 -6.33 21.71
N ARG A 139 11.46 -5.98 21.77
CA ARG A 139 11.94 -4.67 21.32
C ARG A 139 11.62 -4.42 19.85
N SER A 140 11.87 -5.41 19.00
CA SER A 140 11.61 -5.30 17.56
C SER A 140 10.11 -5.12 17.27
N GLY A 141 9.25 -5.88 17.96
CA GLY A 141 7.80 -5.74 17.89
C GLY A 141 7.33 -4.35 18.34
N ALA A 142 7.87 -3.83 19.44
CA ALA A 142 7.54 -2.50 19.94
C ALA A 142 7.94 -1.38 18.97
N LEU A 143 9.11 -1.50 18.30
CA LEU A 143 9.51 -0.56 17.25
C LEU A 143 8.60 -0.65 16.03
N ALA A 144 8.24 -1.86 15.61
CA ALA A 144 7.30 -2.08 14.50
C ALA A 144 5.90 -1.53 14.81
N ALA A 145 5.44 -1.63 16.06
CA ALA A 145 4.17 -1.03 16.49
C ALA A 145 4.10 0.49 16.32
N GLY A 146 5.25 1.15 16.18
CA GLY A 146 5.34 2.57 15.86
C GLY A 146 4.67 2.95 14.53
N VAL A 147 4.50 2.03 13.57
CA VAL A 147 3.84 2.35 12.30
C VAL A 147 2.34 2.07 12.28
N ILE A 148 1.79 1.48 13.35
CA ILE A 148 0.34 1.27 13.46
C ILE A 148 -0.36 2.63 13.55
N GLY A 149 -1.45 2.78 12.80
CA GLY A 149 -2.25 4.00 12.76
C GLY A 149 -1.61 5.14 11.97
N VAL A 150 -0.56 4.88 11.18
CA VAL A 150 -0.02 5.87 10.24
C VAL A 150 -1.06 6.17 9.17
N VAL A 151 -1.35 7.46 8.98
CA VAL A 151 -2.29 7.97 7.98
C VAL A 151 -1.56 8.92 7.06
N ASP A 152 -1.53 8.62 5.77
CA ASP A 152 -0.87 9.42 4.75
C ASP A 152 0.61 9.70 5.06
N GLY A 153 1.30 8.70 5.61
CA GLY A 153 2.71 8.79 6.04
C GLY A 153 2.93 9.58 7.35
N ALA A 154 1.88 10.14 7.95
CA ALA A 154 1.95 10.80 9.24
C ALA A 154 1.54 9.83 10.37
N GLY A 155 2.42 9.68 11.36
CA GLY A 155 2.14 8.85 12.53
C GLY A 155 0.98 9.40 13.36
N CYS A 156 0.02 8.53 13.70
CA CYS A 156 -0.94 8.76 14.76
C CYS A 156 -0.58 7.80 15.90
N HIS A 157 0.15 8.27 16.92
CA HIS A 157 0.60 7.42 18.03
C HIS A 157 -0.25 7.70 19.28
N PRO A 158 -1.43 7.09 19.45
CA PRO A 158 -2.22 7.25 20.68
C PRO A 158 -1.55 6.58 21.89
N PHE A 159 -0.67 5.58 21.66
CA PHE A 159 0.02 4.87 22.74
C PHE A 159 1.51 5.29 22.83
N GLY A 160 1.81 6.19 23.78
CA GLY A 160 3.19 6.58 24.11
C GLY A 160 3.99 5.52 24.88
N GLY A 161 3.56 4.25 24.83
CA GLY A 161 4.24 3.14 25.51
C GLY A 161 5.18 2.34 24.60
N TRP A 162 5.11 2.48 23.26
CA TRP A 162 5.94 1.70 22.34
C TRP A 162 7.44 1.97 22.51
N GLU A 163 7.84 3.23 22.57
CA GLU A 163 9.24 3.63 22.79
C GLU A 163 9.76 3.18 24.17
N ARG A 164 8.88 3.22 25.18
CA ARG A 164 9.19 2.77 26.54
C ARG A 164 9.38 1.25 26.57
N LEU A 165 8.49 0.49 25.92
CA LEU A 165 8.62 -0.96 25.81
C LEU A 165 9.87 -1.36 25.01
N ALA A 166 10.21 -0.64 23.94
CA ALA A 166 11.45 -0.88 23.20
C ALA A 166 12.71 -0.67 24.07
N SER A 167 12.66 0.31 24.97
CA SER A 167 13.75 0.64 25.91
C SER A 167 13.82 -0.31 27.11
N ALA A 168 12.68 -0.88 27.52
CA ALA A 168 12.54 -1.79 28.66
C ALA A 168 11.68 -3.01 28.27
N PRO A 169 12.18 -3.91 27.41
CA PRO A 169 11.40 -5.03 26.87
C PRO A 169 11.02 -6.10 27.92
N ASP A 170 11.69 -6.10 29.07
CA ASP A 170 11.41 -7.02 30.19
C ASP A 170 10.38 -6.46 31.18
N ASP A 171 9.89 -5.24 30.98
CA ASP A 171 8.91 -4.62 31.86
C ASP A 171 7.54 -5.27 31.68
N THR A 172 7.16 -6.10 32.67
CA THR A 172 5.93 -6.89 32.62
C THR A 172 4.66 -6.04 32.58
N GLU A 173 4.66 -4.84 33.18
CA GLU A 173 3.49 -3.95 33.16
C GLU A 173 3.33 -3.29 31.78
N LEU A 174 4.45 -2.86 31.19
CA LEU A 174 4.45 -2.33 29.81
C LEU A 174 4.09 -3.40 28.79
N VAL A 175 4.58 -4.63 28.95
CA VAL A 175 4.21 -5.77 28.11
C VAL A 175 2.71 -6.05 28.18
N ALA A 176 2.13 -6.12 29.39
CA ALA A 176 0.69 -6.34 29.55
C ALA A 176 -0.14 -5.22 28.89
N SER A 177 0.21 -3.96 29.15
CA SER A 177 -0.47 -2.80 28.57
C SER A 177 -0.38 -2.76 27.04
N ALA A 178 0.76 -3.16 26.49
CA ALA A 178 0.98 -3.28 25.06
C ALA A 178 0.12 -4.38 24.44
N LEU A 179 0.03 -5.54 25.08
CA LEU A 179 -0.80 -6.65 24.61
C LEU A 179 -2.29 -6.29 24.60
N ASP A 180 -2.79 -5.66 25.68
CA ASP A 180 -4.17 -5.18 25.75
C ASP A 180 -4.48 -4.24 24.57
N ARG A 181 -3.56 -3.30 24.29
CA ARG A 181 -3.73 -2.36 23.17
C ARG A 181 -3.71 -3.05 21.80
N LEU A 182 -2.85 -4.06 21.61
CA LEU A 182 -2.80 -4.82 20.36
C LEU A 182 -4.05 -5.65 20.16
N ASP A 183 -4.60 -6.23 21.23
CA ASP A 183 -5.85 -6.98 21.17
C ASP A 183 -7.04 -6.04 20.83
N GLU A 184 -7.12 -4.83 21.39
CA GLU A 184 -8.11 -3.81 21.00
C GLU A 184 -8.03 -3.44 19.51
N LEU A 185 -6.82 -3.23 18.99
CA LEU A 185 -6.60 -2.87 17.58
C LEU A 185 -6.98 -4.02 16.64
N ARG A 186 -6.63 -5.25 17.03
CA ARG A 186 -7.00 -6.46 16.30
C ARG A 186 -8.52 -6.58 16.18
N GLU A 187 -9.24 -6.41 17.29
CA GLU A 187 -10.70 -6.49 17.33
C GLU A 187 -11.37 -5.38 16.50
N ALA A 188 -10.84 -4.15 16.58
CA ALA A 188 -11.38 -3.01 15.83
C ALA A 188 -11.31 -3.21 14.29
N GLY A 189 -10.39 -4.03 13.79
CA GLY A 189 -10.27 -4.30 12.35
C GLY A 189 -11.08 -5.50 11.85
N GLU A 190 -11.71 -6.30 12.71
CA GLU A 190 -12.44 -7.52 12.29
C GLU A 190 -13.56 -7.21 11.29
N GLU A 191 -14.39 -6.20 11.55
CA GLU A 191 -15.45 -5.77 10.64
C GLU A 191 -14.87 -5.29 9.29
N SER A 192 -13.73 -4.60 9.31
CA SER A 192 -13.09 -4.12 8.08
C SER A 192 -12.53 -5.26 7.23
N LEU A 193 -12.00 -6.32 7.86
CA LEU A 193 -11.56 -7.52 7.15
C LEU A 193 -12.73 -8.23 6.47
N GLU A 194 -13.88 -8.34 7.12
CA GLU A 194 -15.09 -8.92 6.54
C GLU A 194 -15.59 -8.10 5.34
N GLN A 195 -15.64 -6.77 5.47
CA GLN A 195 -16.02 -5.87 4.38
C GLN A 195 -15.09 -6.00 3.17
N LEU A 196 -13.77 -6.02 3.40
CA LEU A 196 -12.79 -6.19 2.33
C LEU A 196 -12.93 -7.58 1.66
N ALA A 197 -13.13 -8.64 2.44
CA ALA A 197 -13.38 -9.96 1.88
C ALA A 197 -14.62 -9.98 0.98
N GLN A 198 -15.71 -9.31 1.37
CA GLN A 198 -16.91 -9.18 0.55
C GLN A 198 -16.65 -8.38 -0.74
N VAL A 199 -15.88 -7.30 -0.68
CA VAL A 199 -15.56 -6.46 -1.84
C VAL A 199 -14.64 -7.15 -2.85
N PHE A 200 -13.62 -7.87 -2.38
CA PHE A 200 -12.62 -8.48 -3.26
C PHE A 200 -12.97 -9.91 -3.66
N LEU A 201 -13.61 -10.69 -2.79
CA LEU A 201 -13.84 -12.12 -3.00
C LEU A 201 -15.33 -12.48 -3.12
N GLY A 202 -16.23 -11.53 -2.86
CA GLY A 202 -17.67 -11.76 -2.90
C GLY A 202 -18.24 -11.83 -4.33
N PRO A 203 -19.46 -12.38 -4.49
CA PRO A 203 -20.14 -12.39 -5.78
C PRO A 203 -20.43 -10.97 -6.26
N GLY A 204 -19.87 -10.56 -7.40
CA GLY A 204 -19.97 -9.18 -7.89
C GLY A 204 -18.94 -8.22 -7.29
N GLY A 205 -17.95 -8.75 -6.55
CA GLY A 205 -16.76 -8.01 -6.12
C GLY A 205 -15.87 -7.61 -7.31
N ILE A 206 -14.78 -6.89 -7.01
CA ILE A 206 -13.85 -6.29 -8.00
C ILE A 206 -13.28 -7.33 -8.99
N ASP A 207 -13.37 -8.61 -8.66
CA ASP A 207 -12.85 -9.74 -9.42
C ASP A 207 -13.86 -10.45 -10.33
N SER A 208 -15.14 -10.05 -10.29
CA SER A 208 -16.26 -10.79 -10.93
C SER A 208 -16.53 -10.30 -12.35
#